data_AF-A0A0R1MH83-F1
#
_entry.id   AF-A0A0R1MH83-F1
#
_cell.length_a   1.000
_cell.length_b   1.000
_cell.length_c   1.000
_cell.angle_alpha   90.00
_cell.angle_beta   90.00
_cell.angle_gamma   90.00
#
_symmetry.space_group_name_H-M   'P 1'
#
loop_
_entity.id
_entity.type
_entity.pdbx_description
1 polymer ?
#
loop_
_entity_poly.entity_id
_entity_poly.type
_entity_poly.pdbx_seq_one_letter_code
_entity_poly.pdbx_strand_id
1 'polypeptide(L)'
;MIGMLDYTFIREFIFFINNSHNSSGPTEKETLIFATRCGIGKHELGYVEVLLFEAAFITHKPSCIENRFVNLTPGVLTPAGKNALLLNQRLLEVD
;
A
#
# COMPACT_ATOMS: atom_id res chain seq x y z
N MET A 1 9.57 11.72 -14.77
CA MET A 1 10.56 11.03 -13.93
C MET A 1 9.86 9.85 -13.32
N ILE A 2 10.34 8.62 -13.55
CA ILE A 2 9.99 7.49 -12.69
C ILE A 2 10.72 7.79 -11.38
N GLY A 3 10.00 8.36 -10.42
CA GLY A 3 10.53 8.70 -9.10
C GLY A 3 10.95 7.40 -8.42
N MET A 4 12.11 7.45 -7.77
CA MET A 4 12.57 6.40 -6.86
C MET A 4 11.41 5.88 -6.01
N LEU A 5 11.18 4.56 -5.95
CA LEU A 5 10.17 3.99 -5.05
C LEU A 5 10.44 4.52 -3.64
N ASP A 6 9.49 5.27 -3.09
CA ASP A 6 9.58 5.74 -1.71
C ASP A 6 9.31 4.56 -0.77
N TYR A 7 10.38 3.87 -0.39
CA TYR A 7 10.31 2.76 0.55
C TYR A 7 9.76 3.16 1.92
N THR A 8 9.85 4.44 2.31
CA THR A 8 9.22 4.95 3.53
C THR A 8 7.72 4.92 3.37
N PHE A 9 7.19 5.48 2.29
CA PHE A 9 5.76 5.44 2.00
C PHE A 9 5.24 4.00 1.91
N ILE A 10 5.96 3.11 1.21
CA ILE A 10 5.54 1.70 1.06
C ILE A 10 5.45 1.01 2.43
N ARG A 11 6.44 1.22 3.31
CA ARG A 11 6.42 0.65 4.65
C ARG A 11 5.21 1.14 5.45
N GLU A 12 5.00 2.45 5.48
CA GLU A 12 3.87 3.07 6.17
C GLU A 12 2.53 2.63 5.58
N PHE A 13 2.45 2.43 4.26
CA PHE A 13 1.25 1.98 3.58
C PHE A 13 0.90 0.52 3.91
N ILE A 14 1.89 -0.38 3.90
CA ILE A 14 1.71 -1.78 4.36
C ILE A 14 1.26 -1.80 5.82
N PHE A 15 1.86 -0.97 6.67
CA PHE A 15 1.46 -0.85 8.08
C PHE A 15 0.02 -0.34 8.22
N PHE A 16 -0.36 0.69 7.47
CA PHE A 16 -1.72 1.22 7.41
C PHE A 16 -2.74 0.12 7.01
N ILE A 17 -2.46 -0.66 5.96
CA ILE A 17 -3.33 -1.76 5.53
C ILE A 17 -3.48 -2.82 6.63
N ASN A 18 -2.39 -3.19 7.30
CA ASN A 18 -2.39 -4.18 8.37
C ASN A 18 -3.22 -3.76 9.59
N ASN A 19 -3.32 -2.45 9.85
CA ASN A 19 -4.07 -1.88 10.97
C ASN A 19 -5.51 -1.48 10.59
N SER A 20 -6.00 -1.87 9.42
CA SER A 20 -7.38 -1.62 9.04
C SER A 20 -8.36 -2.32 10.01
N HIS A 21 -9.39 -1.60 10.43
CA HIS A 21 -10.48 -2.16 11.24
C HIS A 21 -11.52 -2.93 10.41
N ASN A 22 -11.41 -2.90 9.08
CA ASN A 22 -12.31 -3.58 8.17
C ASN A 22 -11.73 -4.95 7.78
N SER A 23 -12.56 -5.99 7.80
CA SER A 23 -12.14 -7.36 7.45
C SER A 23 -11.69 -7.51 6.00
N SER A 24 -12.15 -6.63 5.10
CA SER A 24 -11.75 -6.54 3.70
C SER A 24 -10.60 -5.55 3.45
N GLY A 25 -10.01 -4.97 4.50
CA GLY A 25 -9.02 -3.90 4.40
C GLY A 25 -9.63 -2.50 4.23
N PRO A 26 -8.77 -1.46 4.10
CA PRO A 26 -9.21 -0.07 4.09
C PRO A 26 -10.08 0.24 2.86
N THR A 27 -11.08 1.10 3.08
CA THR A 27 -11.93 1.65 2.02
C THR A 27 -11.14 2.62 1.14
N GLU A 28 -11.63 2.86 -0.09
CA GLU A 28 -10.96 3.79 -1.02
C GLU A 28 -10.79 5.19 -0.40
N LYS A 29 -11.79 5.63 0.36
CA LYS A 29 -11.74 6.92 1.08
C LYS A 29 -10.60 6.93 2.11
N GLU A 30 -10.44 5.88 2.91
CA GLU A 30 -9.37 5.80 3.91
C GLU A 30 -7.99 5.76 3.25
N THR A 31 -7.84 4.96 2.19
CA THR A 31 -6.61 4.87 1.39
C THR A 31 -6.22 6.22 0.79
N LEU A 32 -7.17 6.93 0.18
CA LEU A 32 -6.92 8.26 -0.41
C LEU A 32 -6.57 9.31 0.65
N ILE A 33 -7.25 9.30 1.81
CA ILE A 33 -6.93 10.21 2.92
C ILE A 33 -5.52 9.92 3.44
N PHE A 34 -5.16 8.65 3.63
CA PHE A 34 -3.82 8.26 4.06
C PHE A 34 -2.74 8.74 3.08
N ALA A 35 -2.88 8.44 1.78
CA ALA A 35 -1.92 8.86 0.77
C ALA A 35 -1.77 10.38 0.72
N THR A 36 -2.88 11.13 0.79
CA THR A 36 -2.87 12.60 0.81
C THR A 36 -2.10 13.14 2.03
N ARG A 37 -2.23 12.52 3.21
CA ARG A 37 -1.49 12.91 4.42
C ARG A 37 0.01 12.64 4.29
N CYS A 38 0.40 11.64 3.50
CA CYS A 38 1.79 11.35 3.15
C CYS A 38 2.31 12.20 1.98
N GLY A 39 1.51 13.11 1.41
CA GLY A 39 1.89 13.91 0.24
C GLY A 39 1.89 13.13 -1.07
N ILE A 40 1.31 11.92 -1.10
CA ILE A 40 1.28 11.04 -2.26
C ILE A 40 0.01 11.26 -3.07
N GLY A 41 0.18 11.50 -4.37
CA GLY A 41 -0.92 11.71 -5.31
C GLY A 41 -1.62 10.41 -5.71
N LYS A 42 -2.86 10.53 -6.20
CA LYS A 42 -3.68 9.38 -6.63
C LYS A 42 -2.99 8.49 -7.67
N HIS A 43 -2.27 9.11 -8.61
CA HIS A 43 -1.60 8.37 -9.67
C HIS A 43 -0.43 7.53 -9.16
N GLU A 44 0.36 8.10 -8.25
CA GLU A 44 1.48 7.43 -7.60
C GLU A 44 1.01 6.32 -6.65
N LEU A 45 -0.02 6.57 -5.84
CA LEU A 45 -0.67 5.56 -5.02
C LEU A 45 -1.11 4.35 -5.86
N GLY A 46 -1.74 4.60 -7.01
CA GLY A 46 -2.16 3.52 -7.90
C GLY A 46 -1.01 2.67 -8.44
N TYR A 47 0.12 3.29 -8.80
CA TYR A 47 1.31 2.53 -9.15
C TYR A 47 1.84 1.69 -7.99
N VAL A 48 1.89 2.26 -6.79
CA VAL A 48 2.34 1.54 -5.59
C VAL A 48 1.44 0.33 -5.32
N GLU A 49 0.12 0.49 -5.38
CA GLU A 49 -0.82 -0.62 -5.22
C GLU A 49 -0.65 -1.70 -6.30
N VAL A 50 -0.42 -1.32 -7.57
CA VAL A 50 -0.12 -2.28 -8.63
C VAL A 50 1.14 -3.09 -8.31
N LEU A 51 2.22 -2.42 -7.90
CA LEU A 51 3.49 -3.10 -7.57
C LEU A 51 3.35 -4.02 -6.35
N LEU A 52 2.62 -3.58 -5.32
CA LEU A 52 2.35 -4.40 -4.14
C LEU A 52 1.48 -5.61 -4.47
N PHE A 53 0.51 -5.46 -5.37
CA PHE A 53 -0.30 -6.58 -5.83
C PHE A 53 0.54 -7.57 -6.66
N GLU A 54 1.39 -7.08 -7.56
CA GLU A 54 2.28 -7.90 -8.38
C GLU A 54 3.34 -8.63 -7.55
N ALA A 55 3.78 -8.02 -6.44
CA ALA A 55 4.61 -8.67 -5.42
C ALA A 55 3.82 -9.64 -4.50
N ALA A 56 2.53 -9.81 -4.74
CA ALA A 56 1.61 -10.61 -3.93
C ALA A 56 1.57 -10.20 -2.46
N PHE A 57 1.74 -8.92 -2.12
CA PHE A 57 1.69 -8.41 -0.75
C PHE A 57 0.27 -8.01 -0.32
N ILE A 58 -0.56 -7.59 -1.27
CA ILE A 58 -1.95 -7.19 -1.06
C ILE A 58 -2.90 -8.01 -1.92
N THR A 59 -4.18 -8.05 -1.57
CA THR A 59 -5.15 -8.94 -2.24
C THR A 59 -5.86 -8.33 -3.44
N HIS A 60 -5.90 -7.00 -3.57
CA HIS A 60 -6.63 -6.33 -4.65
C HIS A 60 -5.71 -5.47 -5.51
N LYS A 61 -5.96 -5.50 -6.82
CA LYS A 61 -5.30 -4.66 -7.81
C LYS A 61 -6.23 -3.50 -8.17
N PRO A 62 -5.76 -2.24 -8.18
CA PRO A 62 -6.56 -1.14 -8.66
C PRO A 62 -6.74 -1.23 -10.19
N SER A 63 -7.81 -0.63 -10.69
CA SER A 63 -8.06 -0.53 -12.13
C SER A 63 -7.47 0.75 -12.70
N CYS A 64 -6.93 0.70 -13.92
CA CYS A 64 -6.51 1.89 -14.67
C CYS A 64 -7.43 2.08 -15.88
N ILE A 65 -8.18 3.17 -15.91
CA ILE A 65 -9.11 3.54 -16.98
C ILE A 65 -8.68 4.92 -17.50
N GLU A 66 -8.42 5.03 -18.80
CA GLU A 66 -8.01 6.31 -19.43
C GLU A 66 -6.85 7.01 -18.70
N ASN A 67 -5.81 6.24 -18.33
CA ASN A 67 -4.65 6.71 -17.55
C ASN A 67 -4.96 7.22 -16.13
N ARG A 68 -6.13 6.86 -15.58
CA ARG A 68 -6.53 7.20 -14.21
C ARG A 68 -6.76 5.94 -13.40
N PHE A 69 -6.14 5.87 -12.23
CA PHE A 69 -6.42 4.81 -11.29
C PHE A 69 -7.77 5.03 -10.60
N VAL A 70 -8.53 3.95 -10.46
CA VAL A 70 -9.83 3.85 -9.78
C VAL A 70 -9.87 2.57 -8.95
N ASN A 71 -10.77 2.53 -7.96
CA ASN A 71 -10.88 1.43 -7.01
C ASN A 71 -9.55 1.22 -6.26
N LEU A 72 -9.02 2.30 -5.68
CA LEU A 72 -7.81 2.28 -4.85
C LEU A 72 -8.11 1.69 -3.47
N THR A 73 -8.42 0.40 -3.49
CA THR A 73 -8.78 -0.42 -2.34
C THR A 73 -7.79 -1.58 -2.29
N PRO A 74 -6.70 -1.47 -1.51
CA PRO A 74 -5.64 -2.48 -1.56
C PRO A 74 -6.09 -3.86 -1.05
N GLY A 75 -7.23 -3.94 -0.36
CA GLY A 75 -7.67 -5.15 0.30
C GLY A 75 -6.86 -5.39 1.57
N VAL A 76 -6.57 -6.65 1.89
CA VAL A 76 -5.78 -7.02 3.07
C VAL A 76 -4.37 -7.43 2.70
N LEU A 77 -3.47 -7.50 3.69
CA LEU A 77 -2.16 -8.11 3.49
C LEU A 77 -2.28 -9.62 3.32
N THR A 78 -1.57 -10.16 2.33
CA THR A 78 -1.32 -11.59 2.20
C THR A 78 -0.34 -12.09 3.28
N PRO A 79 -0.13 -13.40 3.43
CA PRO A 79 0.94 -13.91 4.28
C PRO A 79 2.33 -13.34 3.93
N ALA A 80 2.63 -13.16 2.64
CA ALA A 80 3.89 -12.57 2.19
C ALA A 80 4.02 -11.10 2.61
N GLY A 81 2.95 -10.30 2.45
CA GLY A 81 2.92 -8.91 2.91
C GLY A 81 3.09 -8.77 4.41
N LYS A 82 2.46 -9.65 5.20
CA LYS A 82 2.63 -9.67 6.67
C LYS A 82 4.06 -10.04 7.08
N ASN A 83 4.67 -11.02 6.43
CA ASN A 83 6.06 -11.39 6.70
C ASN A 83 7.03 -10.26 6.37
N ALA A 84 6.81 -9.54 5.26
CA ALA A 84 7.61 -8.37 4.90
C ALA A 84 7.52 -7.26 5.96
N LEU A 85 6.34 -7.03 6.55
CA LEU A 85 6.17 -6.08 7.65
C LEU A 85 6.96 -6.49 8.90
N LEU A 86 6.89 -7.77 9.29
CA LEU A 86 7.58 -8.30 10.47
C LEU A 86 9.11 -8.30 10.33
N LEU A 87 9.63 -8.60 9.14
CA LEU A 87 11.07 -8.55 8.86
C LEU A 87 11.63 -7.12 9.02
N ASN A 88 10.86 -6.11 8.61
CA ASN A 88 11.23 -4.71 8.80
C ASN A 88 11.21 -4.28 10.28
N GLN A 89 10.28 -4.81 11.09
CA GLN A 89 10.23 -4.51 12.53
C GLN A 89 11.42 -5.13 13.28
N ARG A 90 11.81 -6.37 12.94
CA ARG A 90 12.95 -7.04 13.58
C ARG A 90 14.30 -6.40 13.29
N LEU A 91 14.46 -5.73 12.15
CA LEU A 91 15.68 -4.98 11.82
C LEU A 91 15.85 -3.73 12.69
N LEU A 92 14.79 -3.23 13.33
CA LEU A 92 14.81 -2.06 14.23
C LEU A 92 14.97 -2.43 15.72
N GLU A 93 14.93 -3.72 16.06
CA GLU A 93 15.13 -4.22 17.43
C GLU A 93 16.57 -4.70 17.69
N VAL A 94 17.45 -4.54 16.69
CA VAL A 94 18.88 -4.88 16.78
C VAL A 94 19.69 -3.60 16.66
N ASP A 95 19.54 -2.72 17.65
CA ASP A 95 20.48 -1.63 18.00
C ASP A 95 20.66 -1.62 19.53
#